data_AF-A0A2N7QFS2-F1
#
_entry.id   AF-A0A2N7QFS2-F1
#
_cell.length_a   1.000
_cell.length_b   1.000
_cell.length_c   1.000
_cell.angle_alpha   90.00
_cell.angle_beta   90.00
_cell.angle_gamma   90.00
#
_symmetry.space_group_name_H-M   'P 1'
#
loop_
_entity.id
_entity.type
_entity.pdbx_description
1 polymer ?
#
loop_
_entity_poly.entity_id
_entity_poly.type
_entity_poly.pdbx_seq_one_letter_code
_entity_poly.pdbx_strand_id
1 'polypeptide(L)'
;LVSILKAEEGLFLPHYKSGERIFQLLMQAEGRAGRKREKGKVIFQSSIKDHYAIKYALKQDYEKFYEEEIKLRKRFLFPPFVRLVVIRIEGIKEEKVKEKCIEAKKYLENLFSEMKIKDTEIMGPAPCPFRKLKGFYRWHIILKTKNYKPINNILFKFLTNFKVVGLKLNVDIDPEDLL
;
A
#
# COMPACT_ATOMS: atom_id res chain seq x y z
N LEU A 1 7.89 31.88 0.54
CA LEU A 1 6.64 31.39 -0.11
C LEU A 1 6.87 29.94 -0.49
N VAL A 2 6.02 29.02 -0.04
CA VAL A 2 6.04 27.61 -0.47
C VAL A 2 4.70 27.35 -1.15
N SER A 3 4.73 26.83 -2.37
CA SER A 3 3.52 26.47 -3.11
C SER A 3 3.52 24.98 -3.35
N ILE A 4 2.44 24.31 -2.93
CA ILE A 4 2.20 22.91 -3.29
C ILE A 4 1.08 22.90 -4.32
N LEU A 5 1.45 22.51 -5.54
CA LEU A 5 0.54 22.37 -6.66
C LEU A 5 0.05 20.92 -6.70
N LYS A 6 -1.26 20.74 -6.91
CA LYS A 6 -1.92 19.43 -7.04
C LYS A 6 -1.62 18.49 -5.86
N ALA A 7 -1.84 18.97 -4.64
CA ALA A 7 -1.62 18.17 -3.44
C ALA A 7 -2.36 16.82 -3.47
N GLU A 8 -3.45 16.72 -4.21
CA GLU A 8 -4.28 15.53 -4.39
C GLU A 8 -3.70 14.43 -5.28
N GLU A 9 -2.63 14.66 -6.07
CA GLU A 9 -2.07 13.60 -6.94
C GLU A 9 -1.66 12.36 -6.13
N GLY A 10 -1.19 12.54 -4.90
CA GLY A 10 -0.91 11.43 -3.99
C GLY A 10 -2.15 10.69 -3.49
N LEU A 11 -3.35 11.30 -3.47
CA LEU A 11 -4.60 10.65 -3.04
C LEU A 11 -5.04 9.59 -4.05
N PHE A 12 -4.74 9.80 -5.33
CA PHE A 12 -5.13 8.91 -6.40
C PHE A 12 -4.19 7.71 -6.58
N LEU A 13 -3.08 7.67 -5.85
CA LEU A 13 -2.24 6.48 -5.79
C LEU A 13 -3.05 5.37 -5.12
N PRO A 14 -3.12 4.15 -5.69
CA PRO A 14 -3.86 3.02 -5.15
C PRO A 14 -3.13 2.42 -3.94
N HIS A 15 -2.97 3.23 -2.89
CA HIS A 15 -2.22 2.94 -1.69
C HIS A 15 -3.03 3.35 -0.46
N TYR A 16 -3.17 2.48 0.53
CA TYR A 16 -4.03 2.75 1.68
C TYR A 16 -3.52 3.91 2.56
N LYS A 17 -2.19 4.15 2.58
CA LYS A 17 -1.57 5.30 3.28
C LYS A 17 -1.63 6.64 2.50
N SER A 18 -2.29 6.72 1.36
CA SER A 18 -2.30 7.95 0.55
C SER A 18 -2.85 9.17 1.32
N GLY A 19 -3.88 8.98 2.14
CA GLY A 19 -4.43 10.02 3.03
C GLY A 19 -3.40 10.52 4.04
N GLU A 20 -2.78 9.61 4.78
CA GLU A 20 -1.71 9.89 5.74
C GLU A 20 -0.53 10.64 5.11
N ARG A 21 -0.03 10.16 3.96
CA ARG A 21 1.11 10.80 3.27
C ARG A 21 0.81 12.25 2.92
N ILE A 22 -0.39 12.53 2.41
CA ILE A 22 -0.78 13.90 2.06
C ILE A 22 -0.98 14.77 3.29
N PHE A 23 -1.61 14.25 4.34
CA PHE A 23 -1.72 14.96 5.60
C PHE A 23 -0.34 15.39 6.11
N GLN A 24 0.63 14.44 6.14
CA GLN A 24 2.00 14.72 6.56
C GLN A 24 2.71 15.74 5.67
N LEU A 25 2.57 15.65 4.35
CA LEU A 25 3.18 16.60 3.41
C LEU A 25 2.68 18.03 3.64
N LEU A 26 1.37 18.20 3.81
CA LEU A 26 0.75 19.50 4.04
C LEU A 26 1.19 20.09 5.40
N MET A 27 1.18 19.28 6.46
CA MET A 27 1.66 19.68 7.79
C MET A 27 3.14 20.11 7.78
N GLN A 28 4.00 19.36 7.08
CA GLN A 28 5.43 19.68 6.99
C GLN A 28 5.70 20.96 6.20
N ALA A 29 4.95 21.19 5.12
CA ALA A 29 5.11 22.39 4.29
C ALA A 29 4.82 23.66 5.07
N GLU A 30 3.78 23.62 5.91
CA GLU A 30 3.44 24.72 6.80
C GLU A 30 4.50 24.94 7.89
N GLY A 31 4.94 23.86 8.55
CA GLY A 31 5.98 23.93 9.58
C GLY A 31 7.32 24.47 9.07
N ARG A 32 7.68 24.22 7.81
CA ARG A 32 8.91 24.76 7.18
C ARG A 32 8.77 26.24 6.81
N ALA A 33 7.59 26.70 6.44
CA ALA A 33 7.35 28.10 6.09
C ALA A 33 7.21 29.01 7.32
N GLY A 34 6.69 28.50 8.43
CA GLY A 34 6.43 29.28 9.65
C GLY A 34 7.60 29.46 10.61
N ARG A 35 8.74 28.79 10.41
CA ARG A 35 9.88 28.78 11.37
C ARG A 35 10.84 29.96 11.27
N LYS A 36 10.78 30.77 10.21
CA LYS A 36 11.59 32.00 10.12
C LYS A 36 10.83 33.16 10.77
N ARG A 37 11.56 34.14 11.32
CA ARG A 37 10.98 35.37 11.93
C ARG A 37 10.05 36.13 10.98
N GLU A 38 10.13 35.88 9.68
CA GLU A 38 9.22 36.39 8.66
C GLU A 38 8.06 35.41 8.41
N LYS A 39 6.83 35.95 8.32
CA LYS A 39 5.62 35.17 8.03
C LYS A 39 5.71 34.52 6.64
N GLY A 40 6.16 33.27 6.59
CA GLY A 40 6.11 32.48 5.37
C GLY A 40 4.67 32.16 5.00
N LYS A 41 4.26 32.53 3.78
CA LYS A 41 2.97 32.12 3.20
C LYS A 41 3.10 30.75 2.55
N VAL A 42 2.15 29.86 2.82
CA VAL A 42 1.97 28.60 2.08
C VAL A 42 0.68 28.66 1.28
N ILE A 43 0.75 28.28 0.01
CA ILE A 43 -0.42 28.20 -0.87
C ILE A 43 -0.59 26.76 -1.30
N PHE A 44 -1.78 26.22 -1.04
CA PHE A 44 -2.18 24.89 -1.45
C PHE A 44 -3.20 24.99 -2.58
N GLN A 45 -2.89 24.42 -3.73
CA GLN A 45 -3.85 24.25 -4.80
C GLN A 45 -4.37 22.81 -4.78
N SER A 46 -5.68 22.65 -4.57
CA SER A 46 -6.34 21.36 -4.70
C SER A 46 -7.75 21.48 -5.27
N SER A 47 -8.11 20.52 -6.12
CA SER A 47 -9.46 20.31 -6.64
C SER A 47 -10.37 19.53 -5.68
N ILE A 48 -9.83 18.86 -4.66
CA ILE A 48 -10.58 18.03 -3.70
C ILE A 48 -10.41 18.54 -2.27
N LYS A 49 -10.78 19.79 -2.02
CA LYS A 49 -10.61 20.44 -0.71
C LYS A 49 -11.40 19.76 0.41
N ASP A 50 -12.49 19.08 0.07
CA ASP A 50 -13.38 18.42 1.02
C ASP A 50 -12.87 17.05 1.49
N HIS A 51 -11.80 16.52 0.88
CA HIS A 51 -11.19 15.28 1.35
C HIS A 51 -10.68 15.46 2.78
N TYR A 52 -11.06 14.55 3.69
CA TYR A 52 -10.79 14.68 5.13
C TYR A 52 -9.31 14.97 5.44
N ALA A 53 -8.38 14.27 4.78
CA ALA A 53 -6.94 14.48 4.97
C ALA A 53 -6.50 15.92 4.65
N ILE A 54 -7.04 16.52 3.59
CA ILE A 54 -6.72 17.89 3.18
C ILE A 54 -7.40 18.88 4.14
N LYS A 55 -8.70 18.68 4.38
CA LYS A 55 -9.51 19.53 5.27
C LYS A 55 -8.92 19.65 6.67
N TYR A 56 -8.47 18.54 7.26
CA TYR A 56 -7.88 18.54 8.59
C TYR A 56 -6.43 19.03 8.59
N ALA A 57 -5.64 18.75 7.55
CA ALA A 57 -4.30 19.31 7.41
C ALA A 57 -4.31 20.85 7.34
N LEU A 58 -5.24 21.44 6.59
CA LEU A 58 -5.40 22.90 6.51
C LEU A 58 -5.75 23.58 7.85
N LYS A 59 -6.29 22.80 8.80
CA LYS A 59 -6.63 23.26 10.15
C LYS A 59 -5.60 22.86 11.20
N GLN A 60 -4.52 22.18 10.79
CA GLN A 60 -3.56 21.53 11.67
C GLN A 60 -4.20 20.57 12.70
N ASP A 61 -5.35 19.97 12.36
CA ASP A 61 -6.15 19.16 13.28
C ASP A 61 -5.76 17.68 13.15
N TYR A 62 -4.65 17.30 13.79
CA TYR A 62 -4.16 15.93 13.78
C TYR A 62 -5.14 14.93 14.43
N GLU A 63 -5.81 15.33 15.51
CA GLU A 63 -6.70 14.45 16.25
C GLU A 63 -7.89 14.03 15.38
N LYS A 64 -8.58 14.99 14.74
CA LYS A 64 -9.70 14.64 13.85
C LYS A 64 -9.25 13.89 12.60
N PHE A 65 -8.05 14.19 12.09
CA PHE A 65 -7.48 13.39 11.01
C PHE A 65 -7.30 11.94 11.44
N TYR A 66 -6.66 11.71 12.59
CA TYR A 66 -6.39 10.37 13.11
C TYR A 66 -7.68 9.60 13.36
N GLU A 67 -8.68 10.23 13.99
CA GLU A 67 -9.98 9.61 14.25
C GLU A 67 -10.69 9.12 12.99
N GLU A 68 -10.66 9.90 11.90
CA GLU A 68 -11.26 9.49 10.63
C GLU A 68 -10.42 8.43 9.91
N GLU A 69 -9.11 8.63 9.81
CA GLU A 69 -8.19 7.68 9.17
C GLU A 69 -8.26 6.30 9.82
N ILE A 70 -8.21 6.24 11.16
CA ILE A 70 -8.19 4.97 11.88
C ILE A 70 -9.52 4.21 11.76
N LYS A 71 -10.66 4.92 11.72
CA LYS A 71 -11.98 4.33 11.45
C LYS A 71 -12.02 3.71 10.05
N LEU A 72 -11.54 4.42 9.04
CA LEU A 72 -11.48 3.92 7.66
C LEU A 72 -10.58 2.68 7.56
N ARG A 73 -9.39 2.71 8.17
CA ARG A 73 -8.48 1.55 8.18
C ARG A 73 -9.10 0.34 8.87
N LYS A 74 -9.85 0.54 9.95
CA LYS A 74 -10.58 -0.54 10.64
C LYS A 74 -11.65 -1.14 9.73
N ARG A 75 -12.43 -0.28 9.07
CA ARG A 75 -13.54 -0.66 8.19
C ARG A 75 -13.06 -1.45 6.97
N PHE A 76 -11.96 -1.03 6.35
CA PHE A 76 -11.42 -1.63 5.12
C PHE A 76 -10.32 -2.68 5.37
N LEU A 77 -10.12 -3.08 6.63
CA LEU A 77 -9.11 -4.06 7.03
C LEU A 77 -7.73 -3.69 6.47
N PHE A 78 -7.19 -2.57 6.96
CA PHE A 78 -5.82 -2.13 6.71
C PHE A 78 -5.03 -2.04 8.02
N PRO A 79 -3.69 -2.04 7.97
CA PRO A 79 -2.84 -1.83 9.14
C PRO A 79 -3.25 -0.59 9.95
N PRO A 80 -3.27 -0.64 11.29
CA PRO A 80 -2.69 -1.69 12.14
C PRO A 80 -3.64 -2.87 12.45
N PHE A 81 -4.86 -2.90 11.91
CA PHE A 81 -5.87 -3.90 12.27
C PHE A 81 -5.64 -5.28 11.62
N VAL A 82 -4.88 -5.30 10.54
CA VAL A 82 -4.42 -6.51 9.86
C VAL A 82 -2.97 -6.35 9.44
N ARG A 83 -2.32 -7.46 9.17
CA ARG A 83 -1.00 -7.52 8.53
C ARG A 83 -1.18 -7.65 7.03
N LEU A 84 -0.28 -7.02 6.28
CA LEU A 84 -0.25 -7.13 4.81
C LEU A 84 0.97 -7.93 4.41
N VAL A 85 0.80 -8.88 3.49
CA VAL A 85 1.92 -9.54 2.82
C VAL A 85 1.74 -9.35 1.33
N VAL A 86 2.78 -8.86 0.65
CA VAL A 86 2.77 -8.68 -0.80
C VAL A 86 3.73 -9.68 -1.41
N ILE A 87 3.18 -10.55 -2.26
CA ILE A 87 3.95 -11.50 -3.05
C ILE A 87 3.99 -10.95 -4.47
N ARG A 88 5.16 -10.52 -4.92
CA ARG A 88 5.39 -9.86 -6.21
C ARG A 88 6.20 -10.77 -7.12
N ILE A 89 5.72 -10.97 -8.34
CA ILE A 89 6.42 -11.71 -9.39
C ILE A 89 6.75 -10.74 -10.52
N GLU A 90 7.99 -10.78 -10.99
CA GLU A 90 8.51 -9.85 -11.99
C GLU A 90 9.26 -10.57 -13.11
N GLY A 91 9.17 -10.06 -14.34
CA GLY A 91 9.78 -10.70 -15.51
C GLY A 91 9.73 -9.85 -16.77
N ILE A 92 10.51 -10.22 -17.79
CA ILE A 92 10.61 -9.46 -19.05
C ILE A 92 9.39 -9.66 -19.95
N LYS A 93 8.73 -10.84 -19.86
CA LYS A 93 7.52 -11.18 -20.61
C LYS A 93 6.31 -11.15 -19.70
N GLU A 94 5.39 -10.24 -19.94
CA GLU A 94 4.22 -10.03 -19.06
C GLU A 94 3.33 -11.27 -18.93
N GLU A 95 3.05 -11.95 -20.03
CA GLU A 95 2.18 -13.12 -20.05
C GLU A 95 2.68 -14.21 -19.10
N LYS A 96 3.99 -14.52 -19.16
CA LYS A 96 4.64 -15.45 -18.23
C LYS A 96 4.54 -15.01 -16.78
N VAL A 97 4.67 -13.71 -16.50
CA VAL A 97 4.54 -13.16 -15.14
C VAL A 97 3.11 -13.34 -14.63
N LYS A 98 2.12 -12.99 -15.45
CA LYS A 98 0.70 -13.12 -15.14
C LYS A 98 0.31 -14.57 -14.86
N GLU A 99 0.66 -15.49 -15.78
CA GLU A 99 0.40 -16.93 -15.64
C GLU A 99 0.98 -17.47 -14.34
N LYS A 100 2.25 -17.14 -14.06
CA LYS A 100 2.91 -17.59 -12.84
C LYS A 100 2.31 -17.00 -11.58
N CYS A 101 1.79 -15.78 -11.64
CA CYS A 101 1.08 -15.15 -10.53
C CYS A 101 -0.29 -15.80 -10.28
N ILE A 102 -1.00 -16.22 -11.33
CA ILE A 102 -2.24 -17.00 -11.21
C ILE A 102 -1.94 -18.37 -10.56
N GLU A 103 -0.89 -19.06 -11.00
CA GLU A 103 -0.44 -20.31 -10.39
C GLU A 103 -0.09 -20.14 -8.90
N ALA A 104 0.65 -19.06 -8.58
CA ALA A 104 1.04 -18.75 -7.21
C ALA A 104 -0.18 -18.53 -6.31
N LYS A 105 -1.20 -17.80 -6.80
CA LYS A 105 -2.45 -17.60 -6.04
C LYS A 105 -3.14 -18.93 -5.76
N LYS A 106 -3.33 -19.76 -6.79
CA LYS A 106 -4.01 -21.06 -6.63
C LYS A 106 -3.26 -21.97 -5.65
N TYR A 107 -1.93 -21.98 -5.73
CA TYR A 107 -1.10 -22.74 -4.80
C TYR A 107 -1.24 -22.24 -3.35
N LEU A 108 -1.27 -20.91 -3.14
CA LEU A 108 -1.53 -20.33 -1.83
C LEU A 108 -2.92 -20.73 -1.32
N GLU A 109 -3.98 -20.56 -2.12
CA GLU A 109 -5.35 -20.94 -1.75
C GLU A 109 -5.44 -22.39 -1.28
N ASN A 110 -4.75 -23.32 -1.97
CA ASN A 110 -4.67 -24.72 -1.55
C ASN A 110 -3.96 -24.88 -0.20
N LEU A 111 -2.80 -24.24 0.02
CA LEU A 111 -2.10 -24.28 1.31
C LEU A 111 -2.95 -23.72 2.47
N PHE A 112 -3.66 -22.62 2.24
CA PHE A 112 -4.55 -22.04 3.24
C PHE A 112 -5.68 -23.00 3.60
N SER A 113 -6.25 -23.70 2.61
CA SER A 113 -7.29 -24.71 2.81
C SER A 113 -6.77 -25.94 3.57
N GLU A 114 -5.64 -26.52 3.15
CA GLU A 114 -5.00 -27.69 3.78
C GLU A 114 -4.65 -27.43 5.25
N MET A 115 -4.13 -26.24 5.54
CA MET A 115 -3.74 -25.84 6.90
C MET A 115 -4.91 -25.27 7.72
N LYS A 116 -6.12 -25.23 7.15
CA LYS A 116 -7.35 -24.71 7.78
C LYS A 116 -7.19 -23.30 8.34
N ILE A 117 -6.42 -22.45 7.65
CA ILE A 117 -6.18 -21.08 8.09
C ILE A 117 -7.39 -20.22 7.76
N LYS A 118 -7.94 -19.58 8.80
CA LYS A 118 -9.06 -18.65 8.71
C LYS A 118 -8.56 -17.21 8.80
N ASP A 119 -9.47 -16.26 8.57
CA ASP A 119 -9.24 -14.81 8.75
C ASP A 119 -8.07 -14.25 7.92
N THR A 120 -7.85 -14.84 6.75
CA THR A 120 -6.91 -14.33 5.75
C THR A 120 -7.62 -14.17 4.41
N GLU A 121 -7.56 -12.97 3.85
CA GLU A 121 -8.05 -12.64 2.52
C GLU A 121 -6.89 -12.66 1.52
N ILE A 122 -7.09 -13.32 0.38
CA ILE A 122 -6.13 -13.39 -0.73
C ILE A 122 -6.67 -12.55 -1.88
N MET A 123 -6.02 -11.41 -2.14
CA MET A 123 -6.39 -10.47 -3.18
C MET A 123 -5.47 -10.57 -4.40
N GLY A 124 -6.00 -10.22 -5.58
CA GLY A 124 -5.30 -10.39 -6.86
C GLY A 124 -5.54 -11.76 -7.49
N PRO A 125 -4.65 -12.26 -8.37
CA PRO A 125 -3.46 -11.59 -8.88
C PRO A 125 -3.83 -10.34 -9.68
N ALA A 126 -3.04 -9.28 -9.54
CA ALA A 126 -3.26 -8.02 -10.24
C ALA A 126 -1.93 -7.42 -10.73
N PRO A 127 -1.94 -6.61 -11.81
CA PRO A 127 -0.76 -5.84 -12.19
C PRO A 127 -0.41 -4.84 -11.08
N CYS A 128 0.88 -4.63 -10.81
CA CYS A 128 1.30 -3.57 -9.90
C CYS A 128 0.93 -2.18 -10.46
N PRO A 129 0.74 -1.16 -9.59
CA PRO A 129 0.38 0.20 -10.02
C PRO A 129 1.31 0.75 -11.11
N PHE A 130 2.63 0.56 -10.96
CA PHE A 130 3.55 0.67 -12.10
C PHE A 130 3.74 -0.69 -12.77
N ARG A 131 2.98 -0.91 -13.84
CA ARG A 131 2.92 -2.18 -14.59
C ARG A 131 4.28 -2.64 -15.10
N LYS A 132 5.15 -1.72 -15.51
CA LYS A 132 6.52 -2.00 -15.97
C LYS A 132 7.52 -1.06 -15.31
N LEU A 133 8.56 -1.62 -14.69
CA LEU A 133 9.62 -0.86 -14.04
C LEU A 133 10.98 -1.44 -14.43
N LYS A 134 11.90 -0.58 -14.91
CA LYS A 134 13.25 -0.97 -15.35
C LYS A 134 13.24 -2.17 -16.33
N GLY A 135 12.26 -2.22 -17.23
CA GLY A 135 12.11 -3.29 -18.22
C GLY A 135 11.34 -4.53 -17.76
N PHE A 136 11.03 -4.68 -16.47
CA PHE A 136 10.30 -5.81 -15.92
C PHE A 136 8.81 -5.50 -15.74
N TYR A 137 7.94 -6.38 -16.22
CA TYR A 137 6.53 -6.40 -15.87
C TYR A 137 6.34 -6.97 -14.48
N ARG A 138 5.41 -6.42 -13.71
CA ARG A 138 5.23 -6.74 -12.29
C ARG A 138 3.78 -7.03 -11.98
N TRP A 139 3.54 -8.18 -11.36
CA TRP A 139 2.25 -8.61 -10.84
C TRP A 139 2.38 -8.96 -9.37
N HIS A 140 1.30 -8.82 -8.61
CA HIS A 140 1.30 -9.15 -7.20
C HIS A 140 0.04 -9.89 -6.75
N ILE A 141 0.19 -10.54 -5.60
CA ILE A 141 -0.88 -11.06 -4.75
C ILE A 141 -0.71 -10.36 -3.40
N ILE A 142 -1.83 -9.94 -2.80
CA ILE A 142 -1.83 -9.33 -1.47
C ILE A 142 -2.57 -10.26 -0.52
N LEU A 143 -1.92 -10.61 0.59
CA LEU A 143 -2.55 -11.33 1.69
C LEU A 143 -2.87 -10.33 2.79
N LYS A 144 -4.13 -10.28 3.23
CA LYS A 144 -4.55 -9.53 4.42
C LYS A 144 -4.90 -10.51 5.51
N THR A 145 -4.19 -10.50 6.63
CA THR A 145 -4.44 -11.46 7.71
C THR A 145 -4.55 -10.79 9.07
N LYS A 146 -5.52 -11.24 9.87
CA LYS A 146 -5.58 -10.92 11.31
C LYS A 146 -4.66 -11.82 12.14
N ASN A 147 -4.27 -12.98 11.60
CA ASN A 147 -3.54 -13.99 12.34
C ASN A 147 -2.11 -14.16 11.81
N TYR A 148 -1.16 -13.67 12.61
CA TYR A 148 0.24 -13.59 12.21
C TYR A 148 0.98 -14.94 12.22
N LYS A 149 0.80 -15.77 13.25
CA LYS A 149 1.66 -16.98 13.41
C LYS A 149 1.56 -17.96 12.24
N PRO A 150 0.36 -18.26 11.69
CA PRO A 150 0.25 -19.22 10.60
C PRO A 150 0.82 -18.71 9.28
N ILE A 151 0.86 -17.38 9.06
CA ILE A 151 1.31 -16.80 7.79
C ILE A 151 2.77 -17.15 7.52
N ASN A 152 3.63 -17.12 8.54
CA ASN A 152 5.05 -17.41 8.39
C ASN A 152 5.27 -18.86 7.90
N ASN A 153 4.50 -19.81 8.44
CA ASN A 153 4.60 -21.20 8.02
C ASN A 153 4.11 -21.40 6.57
N ILE A 154 3.04 -20.71 6.18
CA ILE A 154 2.54 -20.75 4.80
C ILE A 154 3.58 -20.14 3.85
N LEU A 155 4.11 -18.96 4.17
CA LEU A 155 5.11 -18.28 3.35
C LEU A 155 6.38 -19.10 3.24
N PHE A 156 6.81 -19.76 4.32
CA PHE A 156 7.95 -20.68 4.28
C PHE A 156 7.69 -21.83 3.31
N LYS A 157 6.57 -22.55 3.45
CA LYS A 157 6.19 -23.63 2.52
C LYS A 157 6.07 -23.15 1.07
N PHE A 158 5.51 -21.95 0.87
CA PHE A 158 5.40 -21.33 -0.44
C PHE A 158 6.78 -21.08 -1.06
N LEU A 159 7.69 -20.41 -0.33
CA LEU A 159 9.04 -20.11 -0.81
C LEU A 159 9.88 -21.37 -1.05
N THR A 160 9.70 -22.43 -0.26
CA THR A 160 10.43 -23.69 -0.44
C THR A 160 9.98 -24.42 -1.71
N ASN A 161 8.66 -24.54 -1.91
CA ASN A 161 8.07 -25.45 -2.89
C ASN A 161 7.67 -24.78 -4.21
N PHE A 162 7.31 -23.49 -4.18
CA PHE A 162 6.87 -22.78 -5.38
C PHE A 162 8.08 -22.21 -6.14
N LYS A 163 8.47 -22.89 -7.22
CA LYS A 163 9.61 -22.46 -8.05
C LYS A 163 9.18 -21.47 -9.12
N VAL A 164 9.99 -20.42 -9.29
CA VAL A 164 9.78 -19.33 -10.24
C VAL A 164 11.00 -19.23 -11.14
N VAL A 165 11.04 -20.07 -12.18
CA VAL A 165 12.19 -20.18 -13.08
C VAL A 165 12.16 -19.05 -14.10
N GLY A 166 13.28 -18.32 -14.23
CA GLY A 166 13.41 -17.21 -15.19
C GLY A 166 12.58 -15.96 -14.85
N LEU A 167 12.04 -15.89 -13.63
CA LEU A 167 11.28 -14.77 -13.09
C LEU A 167 11.85 -14.40 -11.71
N LYS A 168 11.56 -13.20 -11.24
CA LYS A 168 11.91 -12.76 -9.88
C LYS A 168 10.70 -12.90 -8.98
N LEU A 169 10.92 -13.38 -7.75
CA LEU A 169 9.91 -13.47 -6.69
C LEU A 169 10.38 -12.64 -5.50
N ASN A 170 9.54 -11.70 -5.07
CA ASN A 170 9.75 -10.90 -3.88
C ASN A 170 8.56 -11.10 -2.94
N VAL A 171 8.83 -11.28 -1.65
CA VAL A 171 7.79 -11.35 -0.61
C VAL A 171 8.11 -10.29 0.43
N ASP A 172 7.17 -9.38 0.64
CA ASP A 172 7.29 -8.27 1.59
C ASP A 172 6.22 -8.40 2.67
N ILE A 173 6.62 -8.34 3.93
CA ILE A 173 5.75 -8.44 5.10
C ILE A 173 5.66 -7.06 5.73
N ASP A 174 4.44 -6.54 5.87
CA ASP A 174 4.13 -5.16 6.22
C ASP A 174 4.86 -4.16 5.32
N PRO A 175 4.63 -4.22 4.00
CA PRO A 175 5.24 -3.29 3.06
C PRO A 175 4.98 -1.86 3.50
N GLU A 176 6.05 -1.09 3.58
CA GLU A 176 5.95 0.35 3.84
C GLU A 176 5.33 1.08 2.64
N ASP A 177 5.53 0.52 1.44
CA ASP A 177 4.96 0.94 0.18
C ASP A 177 4.46 -0.26 -0.67
N LEU A 178 3.25 -0.15 -1.22
CA LEU A 178 2.64 -1.13 -2.14
C LEU A 178 2.97 -0.88 -3.62
N LEU A 179 3.65 0.22 -3.97
CA LEU A 179 3.95 0.66 -5.35
C LEU A 179 5.08 -0.14 -6.04
#